data_AF-A0A950WB18-F1
#
_entry.id   AF-A0A950WB18-F1
#
_cell.length_a   1.000
_cell.length_b   1.000
_cell.length_c   1.000
_cell.angle_alpha   90.00
_cell.angle_beta   90.00
_cell.angle_gamma   90.00
#
_symmetry.space_group_name_H-M   'P 1'
#
loop_
_entity.id
_entity.type
_entity.pdbx_description
1 polymer ?
#
loop_
_entity_poly.entity_id
_entity_poly.type
_entity_poly.pdbx_seq_one_letter_code
_entity_poly.pdbx_strand_id
1 'polypeptide(L)'
;MRGIEFQSINVLTDEGGLEELRRLGARSVPVVSRGNRFVFAQVISDVVEFLELDDMAGPVLSPAELHARYDHVLETAVRLVRQMPDEKLAVQLPDRPRSYRALMHHIFQIPTAYLDLEDSGITLTYESLVAPPPAEMQTSAAIADFGDAVRRRFNTWWERAADEDFARPV
;
A
#
# COMPACT_ATOMS: atom_id res chain seq x y z
N MET A 1 18.09 -0.61 -18.29
CA MET A 1 17.48 0.72 -18.08
C MET A 1 17.21 1.32 -19.46
N ARG A 2 15.97 1.71 -19.80
CA ARG A 2 15.55 2.07 -21.18
C ARG A 2 15.97 3.48 -21.65
N GLY A 3 16.79 4.21 -20.89
CA GLY A 3 17.32 5.53 -21.30
C GLY A 3 16.28 6.66 -21.39
N ILE A 4 15.07 6.45 -20.84
CA ILE A 4 14.05 7.49 -20.74
C ILE A 4 14.52 8.49 -19.68
N GLU A 5 14.68 9.75 -20.07
CA GLU A 5 14.96 10.84 -19.13
C GLU A 5 13.73 11.07 -18.25
N PHE A 6 13.93 11.07 -16.94
CA PHE A 6 12.86 11.33 -15.97
C PHE A 6 13.39 12.12 -14.78
N GLN A 7 12.51 12.90 -14.17
CA GLN A 7 12.76 13.60 -12.91
C GLN A 7 11.89 12.97 -11.82
N SER A 8 12.53 12.54 -10.72
CA SER A 8 11.81 12.09 -9.52
C SER A 8 11.63 13.27 -8.57
N ILE A 9 10.39 13.64 -8.28
CA ILE A 9 10.05 14.79 -7.45
C ILE A 9 9.41 14.31 -6.14
N ASN A 10 10.02 14.69 -5.01
CA ASN A 10 9.41 14.51 -3.69
C ASN A 10 8.60 15.76 -3.33
N VAL A 11 7.30 15.73 -3.60
CA VAL A 11 6.39 16.87 -3.36
C VAL A 11 6.26 17.28 -1.89
N LEU A 12 6.73 16.46 -0.95
CA LEU A 12 6.80 16.83 0.47
C LEU A 12 7.91 17.85 0.76
N THR A 13 8.91 17.95 -0.11
CA THR A 13 10.09 18.80 0.08
C THR A 13 10.34 19.75 -1.08
N ASP A 14 9.48 19.74 -2.10
CA ASP A 14 9.58 20.54 -3.31
C ASP A 14 8.28 21.31 -3.53
N GLU A 15 8.31 22.62 -3.30
CA GLU A 15 7.15 23.51 -3.46
C GLU A 15 6.68 23.56 -4.93
N GLY A 16 7.60 23.53 -5.89
CA GLY A 16 7.29 23.52 -7.32
C GLY A 16 6.61 22.21 -7.74
N GLY A 17 6.99 21.09 -7.14
CA GLY A 17 6.32 19.80 -7.33
C GLY A 17 4.85 19.81 -6.89
N LEU A 18 4.53 20.50 -5.79
CA LEU A 18 3.16 20.63 -5.30
C LEU A 18 2.31 21.56 -6.18
N GLU A 19 2.90 22.66 -6.66
CA GLU A 19 2.27 23.54 -7.65
C GLU A 19 1.96 22.81 -8.95
N GLU A 20 2.89 21.98 -9.43
CA GLU A 20 2.71 21.17 -10.64
C GLU A 20 1.57 20.15 -10.49
N LEU A 21 1.47 19.44 -9.36
CA LEU A 21 0.34 18.55 -9.08
C LEU A 21 -1.00 19.31 -9.14
N ARG A 22 -1.07 20.50 -8.53
CA ARG A 22 -2.28 21.33 -8.57
C ARG A 22 -2.60 21.80 -9.98
N ARG A 23 -1.59 22.23 -10.75
CA ARG A 23 -1.73 22.67 -12.14
C ARG A 23 -2.27 21.54 -13.03
N LEU A 24 -1.78 20.31 -12.82
CA LEU A 24 -2.27 19.12 -13.50
C LEU A 24 -3.68 18.70 -13.08
N GLY A 25 -4.20 19.22 -11.96
CA GLY A 25 -5.47 18.81 -11.37
C GLY A 25 -5.41 17.46 -10.66
N ALA A 26 -4.20 16.94 -10.41
CA ALA A 26 -3.99 15.71 -9.66
C ALA A 26 -4.37 15.91 -8.18
N ARG A 27 -5.15 14.97 -7.64
CA ARG A 27 -5.68 15.06 -6.26
C ARG A 27 -4.95 14.16 -5.26
N SER A 28 -4.03 13.33 -5.74
CA SER A 28 -3.28 12.39 -4.93
C SER A 28 -1.93 12.07 -5.59
N VAL A 29 -1.10 11.32 -4.87
CA VAL A 29 0.20 10.78 -5.30
C VAL A 29 0.21 9.27 -5.06
N PRO A 30 1.06 8.49 -5.76
CA PRO A 30 2.04 8.89 -6.78
C PRO A 30 1.43 9.15 -8.15
N VAL A 31 2.07 10.04 -8.92
CA VAL A 31 1.65 10.45 -10.27
C VAL A 31 2.84 10.38 -11.23
N VAL A 32 2.59 9.93 -12.47
CA VAL A 32 3.50 10.12 -13.61
C VAL A 32 2.87 11.16 -14.53
N SER A 33 3.63 12.18 -14.92
CA SER A 33 3.16 13.25 -15.81
C SER A 33 4.02 13.37 -17.08
N ARG A 34 3.39 13.83 -18.16
CA ARG A 34 4.02 14.14 -19.45
C ARG A 34 3.31 15.35 -20.05
N GLY A 35 3.95 16.51 -20.00
CA GLY A 35 3.37 17.79 -20.43
C GLY A 35 2.17 18.19 -19.56
N ASN A 36 0.97 18.22 -20.15
CA ASN A 36 -0.28 18.56 -19.45
C ASN A 36 -1.14 17.33 -19.10
N ARG A 37 -0.62 16.11 -19.31
CA ARG A 37 -1.32 14.87 -18.99
C ARG A 37 -0.65 14.19 -17.82
N PHE A 38 -1.42 13.43 -17.05
CA PHE A 38 -0.92 12.62 -15.96
C PHE A 38 -1.71 11.33 -15.81
N VAL A 39 -1.10 10.36 -15.12
CA VAL A 39 -1.72 9.11 -14.68
C VAL A 39 -1.35 8.84 -13.22
N PHE A 40 -2.25 8.22 -12.47
CA PHE A 40 -1.93 7.76 -11.13
C PHE A 40 -1.09 6.49 -11.19
N ALA A 41 0.07 6.50 -10.54
CA ALA A 41 1.08 5.46 -10.69
C ALA A 41 0.83 4.21 -9.84
N GLN A 42 -0.42 4.00 -9.41
CA GLN A 42 -0.84 2.85 -8.61
C GLN A 42 -1.15 1.63 -9.48
N VAL A 43 -1.57 1.86 -10.72
CA VAL A 43 -1.88 0.82 -11.70
C VAL A 43 -0.79 0.84 -12.77
N ILE A 44 0.04 -0.20 -12.79
CA ILE A 44 1.22 -0.25 -13.67
C ILE A 44 0.84 -0.33 -15.16
N SER A 45 -0.27 -0.98 -15.50
CA SER A 45 -0.78 -0.99 -16.89
C SER A 45 -1.07 0.41 -17.40
N ASP A 46 -1.68 1.26 -16.56
CA ASP A 46 -2.00 2.64 -16.94
C ASP A 46 -0.72 3.45 -17.16
N VAL A 47 0.34 3.18 -16.39
CA VAL A 47 1.66 3.80 -16.58
C VAL A 47 2.33 3.30 -17.88
N VAL A 48 2.25 2.00 -18.17
CA VAL A 48 2.78 1.40 -19.42
C VAL A 48 2.08 2.01 -20.64
N GLU A 49 0.75 2.10 -20.60
CA GLU A 49 -0.06 2.73 -21.65
C GLU A 49 0.28 4.22 -21.78
N PHE A 50 0.33 4.94 -20.66
CA PHE A 50 0.63 6.37 -20.63
C PHE A 50 2.01 6.73 -21.22
N LEU A 51 2.99 5.86 -20.98
CA LEU A 51 4.35 5.99 -21.47
C LEU A 51 4.57 5.32 -22.84
N GLU A 52 3.53 4.73 -23.43
CA GLU A 52 3.57 4.05 -24.73
C GLU A 52 4.67 2.97 -24.78
N LEU A 53 4.83 2.24 -23.67
CA LEU A 53 5.87 1.23 -23.54
C LEU A 53 5.41 -0.09 -24.17
N ASP A 54 6.28 -0.67 -25.00
CA ASP A 54 6.17 -2.06 -25.43
C ASP A 54 6.67 -2.98 -24.30
N ASP A 55 5.88 -3.06 -23.23
CA ASP A 55 6.11 -3.89 -22.06
C ASP A 55 4.82 -4.61 -21.69
N MET A 56 4.89 -5.93 -21.52
CA MET A 56 3.82 -6.67 -20.87
C MET A 56 3.88 -6.33 -19.38
N ALA A 57 2.75 -5.93 -18.79
CA ALA A 57 2.62 -5.68 -17.35
C ALA A 57 2.66 -7.01 -16.55
N GLY A 58 3.76 -7.77 -16.67
CA GLY A 58 3.99 -9.05 -16.00
C GLY A 58 2.96 -10.13 -16.33
N PRO A 59 3.12 -11.34 -15.74
CA PRO A 59 2.05 -12.33 -15.75
C PRO A 59 0.90 -11.85 -14.86
N VAL A 60 -0.33 -11.93 -15.39
CA VAL A 60 -1.54 -11.77 -14.59
C VAL A 60 -1.69 -13.02 -13.72
N LEU A 61 -1.60 -12.84 -12.40
CA LEU A 61 -1.75 -13.93 -11.44
C LEU A 61 -3.24 -14.21 -11.22
N SER A 62 -3.58 -15.49 -11.02
CA SER A 62 -4.92 -15.87 -10.58
C SER A 62 -5.22 -15.33 -9.18
N PRO A 63 -6.50 -15.15 -8.80
CA PRO A 63 -6.87 -14.77 -7.44
C PRO A 63 -6.24 -15.67 -6.36
N ALA A 64 -6.18 -16.99 -6.61
CA ALA A 64 -5.55 -17.94 -5.70
C ALA A 64 -4.03 -17.72 -5.53
N GLU A 65 -3.32 -17.40 -6.62
CA GLU A 65 -1.90 -17.06 -6.56
C GLU A 65 -1.65 -15.71 -5.86
N LEU A 66 -2.52 -14.73 -6.07
CA LEU A 66 -2.47 -13.44 -5.37
C LEU A 66 -2.69 -13.63 -3.87
N HIS A 67 -3.71 -14.39 -3.48
CA HIS A 67 -3.97 -14.76 -2.10
C HIS A 67 -2.74 -15.42 -1.46
N ALA A 68 -2.20 -16.47 -2.09
CA ALA A 68 -1.07 -17.21 -1.54
C ALA A 68 0.19 -16.33 -1.38
N ARG A 69 0.45 -15.44 -2.34
CA ARG A 69 1.59 -14.50 -2.24
C ARG A 69 1.36 -13.47 -1.15
N TYR A 70 0.15 -12.94 -1.03
CA TYR A 70 -0.14 -11.93 -0.02
C TYR A 70 -0.12 -12.53 1.39
N ASP A 71 -0.64 -13.74 1.58
CA ASP A 71 -0.50 -14.47 2.85
C ASP A 71 0.97 -14.64 3.24
N HIS A 72 1.83 -15.03 2.29
CA HIS A 72 3.26 -15.15 2.53
C HIS A 72 3.94 -13.81 2.89
N VAL A 73 3.49 -12.71 2.27
CA VAL A 73 3.94 -11.35 2.63
C VAL A 73 3.54 -11.01 4.06
N LEU A 74 2.29 -11.27 4.46
CA LEU A 74 1.80 -11.01 5.82
C LEU A 74 2.54 -11.85 6.86
N GLU A 75 2.74 -13.15 6.60
CA GLU A 75 3.55 -14.05 7.42
C GLU A 75 4.96 -13.52 7.64
N THR A 76 5.60 -13.13 6.54
CA THR A 76 6.96 -12.61 6.56
C THR A 76 7.02 -11.30 7.33
N ALA A 77 6.07 -10.40 7.11
CA ALA A 77 5.96 -9.14 7.83
C ALA A 77 5.82 -9.37 9.34
N VAL A 78 4.92 -10.25 9.78
CA VAL A 78 4.77 -10.61 11.21
C VAL A 78 6.11 -11.09 11.77
N ARG A 79 6.77 -12.04 11.11
CA ARG A 79 8.05 -12.60 11.56
C ARG A 79 9.14 -11.54 11.68
N LEU A 80 9.21 -10.59 10.74
CA LEU A 80 10.18 -9.51 10.77
C LEU A 80 9.85 -8.48 11.85
N VAL A 81 8.58 -8.12 12.02
CA VAL A 81 8.13 -7.19 13.07
C VAL A 81 8.47 -7.74 14.45
N ARG A 82 8.27 -9.04 14.72
CA ARG A 82 8.65 -9.67 16.00
C ARG A 82 10.14 -9.54 16.36
N GLN A 83 11.02 -9.26 15.39
CA GLN A 83 12.46 -9.12 15.61
C GLN A 83 12.88 -7.67 15.87
N MET A 84 11.97 -6.71 15.78
CA MET A 84 12.28 -5.30 15.98
C MET A 84 12.52 -4.99 17.46
N PRO A 85 13.64 -4.36 17.83
CA PRO A 85 13.83 -3.90 19.20
C PRO A 85 12.83 -2.79 19.55
N ASP A 86 12.12 -2.94 20.66
CA ASP A 86 11.03 -2.04 21.05
C ASP A 86 11.51 -0.59 21.21
N GLU A 87 12.73 -0.37 21.70
CA GLU A 87 13.34 0.94 21.86
C GLU A 87 13.57 1.69 20.54
N LYS A 88 13.52 0.98 19.40
CA LYS A 88 13.66 1.56 18.07
C LYS A 88 12.32 1.97 17.46
N LEU A 89 11.18 1.56 18.02
CA LEU A 89 9.87 1.80 17.43
C LEU A 89 9.52 3.28 17.27
N ALA A 90 10.00 4.13 18.18
CA ALA A 90 9.79 5.58 18.12
C ALA A 90 10.72 6.30 17.12
N VAL A 91 11.78 5.64 16.64
CA VAL A 91 12.73 6.25 15.68
C VAL A 91 12.02 6.52 14.36
N GLN A 92 12.22 7.72 13.83
CA GLN A 92 11.69 8.12 12.52
C GLN A 92 12.54 7.55 11.39
N LEU A 93 11.87 7.21 10.29
CA LEU A 93 12.52 6.84 9.04
C LEU A 93 13.33 8.02 8.50
N PRO A 94 14.46 7.77 7.81
CA PRO A 94 15.19 8.82 7.11
C PRO A 94 14.27 9.63 6.18
N ASP A 95 14.35 10.95 6.25
CA ASP A 95 13.64 11.91 5.38
C ASP A 95 12.11 11.75 5.33
N ARG A 96 11.53 11.14 6.38
CA ARG A 96 10.08 10.91 6.48
C ARG A 96 9.62 11.10 7.94
N PRO A 97 8.58 11.92 8.20
CA PRO A 97 8.01 12.07 9.54
C PRO A 97 7.12 10.86 9.90
N ARG A 98 7.68 9.66 9.84
CA ARG A 98 7.01 8.37 10.10
C ARG A 98 7.94 7.52 10.95
N SER A 99 7.44 7.01 12.08
CA SER A 99 8.21 6.11 12.94
C SER A 99 8.18 4.67 12.43
N TYR A 100 9.12 3.84 12.88
CA TYR A 100 9.06 2.40 12.62
C TYR A 100 7.76 1.77 13.16
N ARG A 101 7.27 2.22 14.33
CA ARG A 101 5.97 1.81 14.88
C ARG A 101 4.83 2.04 13.89
N ALA A 102 4.77 3.25 13.33
CA ALA A 102 3.73 3.62 12.36
C ALA A 102 3.88 2.83 11.05
N LEU A 103 5.12 2.65 10.56
CA LEU A 103 5.38 1.88 9.35
C LEU A 103 4.96 0.41 9.51
N MET A 104 5.39 -0.24 10.58
CA MET A 104 5.11 -1.67 10.81
C MET A 104 3.62 -1.93 11.01
N HIS A 105 2.92 -1.07 11.76
CA HIS A 105 1.47 -1.14 11.87
C HIS A 105 0.78 -0.96 10.51
N HIS A 106 1.24 0.00 9.70
CA HIS A 106 0.61 0.34 8.44
C HIS A 106 0.56 -0.83 7.45
N ILE A 107 1.54 -1.74 7.47
CA ILE A 107 1.53 -2.98 6.67
C ILE A 107 0.24 -3.77 6.89
N PHE A 108 -0.24 -3.83 8.14
CA PHE A 108 -1.44 -4.57 8.53
C PHE A 108 -2.71 -3.70 8.51
N GLN A 109 -2.59 -2.37 8.56
CA GLN A 109 -3.74 -1.47 8.47
C GLN A 109 -4.42 -1.51 7.10
N ILE A 110 -3.65 -1.61 6.02
CA ILE A 110 -4.20 -1.68 4.65
C ILE A 110 -5.18 -2.87 4.49
N PRO A 111 -4.78 -4.13 4.77
CA PRO A 111 -5.70 -5.25 4.69
C PRO A 111 -6.81 -5.18 5.74
N THR A 112 -6.58 -4.56 6.90
CA THR A 112 -7.66 -4.32 7.89
C THR A 112 -8.77 -3.47 7.29
N ALA A 113 -8.44 -2.34 6.68
CA ALA A 113 -9.42 -1.44 6.08
C ALA A 113 -10.19 -2.10 4.93
N TYR A 114 -9.50 -2.92 4.10
CA TYR A 114 -10.16 -3.72 3.08
C TYR A 114 -11.12 -4.76 3.67
N LEU A 115 -10.68 -5.50 4.69
CA LEU A 115 -11.52 -6.51 5.33
C LEU A 115 -12.71 -5.89 6.08
N ASP A 116 -12.59 -4.65 6.58
CA ASP A 116 -13.70 -3.93 7.21
C ASP A 116 -14.81 -3.57 6.19
N LEU A 117 -14.41 -3.24 4.96
CA LEU A 117 -15.35 -3.11 3.83
C LEU A 117 -16.02 -4.46 3.54
N GLU A 118 -15.24 -5.52 3.40
CA GLU A 118 -15.72 -6.88 3.06
C GLU A 118 -16.62 -7.51 4.13
N ASP A 119 -16.38 -7.23 5.40
CA ASP A 119 -17.12 -7.84 6.52
C ASP A 119 -18.35 -7.02 6.91
N SER A 120 -18.29 -5.68 6.80
CA SER A 120 -19.29 -4.79 7.40
C SER A 120 -19.85 -3.73 6.44
N GLY A 121 -19.38 -3.69 5.19
CA GLY A 121 -19.78 -2.68 4.20
C GLY A 121 -19.29 -1.27 4.54
N ILE A 122 -18.32 -1.13 5.45
CA ILE A 122 -17.74 0.16 5.81
C ILE A 122 -17.01 0.72 4.58
N THR A 123 -17.37 1.93 4.16
CA THR A 123 -16.73 2.58 3.00
C THR A 123 -15.22 2.66 3.20
N LEU A 124 -14.47 2.10 2.25
CA LEU A 124 -13.02 2.25 2.21
C LEU A 124 -12.65 3.71 1.89
N THR A 125 -12.00 4.39 2.82
CA THR A 125 -11.52 5.76 2.63
C THR A 125 -10.00 5.86 2.74
N TYR A 126 -9.42 6.96 2.25
CA TYR A 126 -7.99 7.20 2.42
C TYR A 126 -7.59 7.19 3.91
N GLU A 127 -8.41 7.81 4.77
CA GLU A 127 -8.19 7.89 6.22
C GLU A 127 -8.15 6.51 6.87
N SER A 128 -9.00 5.59 6.41
CA SER A 128 -9.00 4.20 6.89
C SER A 128 -7.70 3.47 6.56
N LEU A 129 -7.09 3.75 5.40
CA LEU A 129 -5.83 3.14 4.97
C LEU A 129 -4.61 3.67 5.75
N VAL A 130 -4.69 4.91 6.24
CA VAL A 130 -3.58 5.59 6.93
C VAL A 130 -3.80 5.74 8.44
N ALA A 131 -4.77 5.02 9.01
CA ALA A 131 -5.05 5.08 10.44
C ALA A 131 -3.79 4.79 11.27
N PRO A 132 -3.50 5.60 12.30
CA PRO A 132 -2.31 5.41 13.12
C PRO A 132 -2.45 4.17 14.02
N PRO A 133 -1.33 3.57 14.47
CA PRO A 133 -1.39 2.54 15.50
C PRO A 133 -2.08 3.05 16.77
N PRO A 134 -2.89 2.21 17.45
CA PRO A 134 -3.47 2.54 18.74
C PRO A 134 -2.42 3.01 19.75
N ALA A 135 -2.84 3.82 20.73
CA ALA A 135 -1.93 4.43 21.70
C ALA A 135 -1.31 3.40 22.65
N GLU A 136 -1.97 2.28 22.86
CA GLU A 136 -1.55 1.14 23.68
C GLU A 136 -0.59 0.19 22.94
N MET A 137 -0.55 0.25 21.61
CA MET A 137 0.30 -0.60 20.78
C MET A 137 1.73 -0.03 20.76
N GLN A 138 2.50 -0.38 21.79
CA GLN A 138 3.83 0.18 22.07
C GLN A 138 5.00 -0.80 21.89
N THR A 139 4.72 -2.08 21.64
CA THR A 139 5.74 -3.11 21.46
C THR A 139 5.66 -3.76 20.08
N SER A 140 6.79 -4.25 19.61
CA SER A 140 6.92 -5.02 18.38
C SER A 140 6.06 -6.28 18.43
N ALA A 141 6.04 -6.95 19.59
CA ALA A 141 5.19 -8.10 19.86
C ALA A 141 3.69 -7.76 19.67
N ALA A 142 3.21 -6.64 20.22
CA ALA A 142 1.81 -6.23 20.05
C ALA A 142 1.44 -5.94 18.58
N ILE A 143 2.35 -5.29 17.83
CA ILE A 143 2.14 -5.06 16.39
C ILE A 143 2.11 -6.39 15.62
N ALA A 144 3.01 -7.32 15.96
CA ALA A 144 3.04 -8.63 15.33
C ALA A 144 1.80 -9.48 15.66
N ASP A 145 1.32 -9.44 16.89
CA ASP A 145 0.11 -10.15 17.31
C ASP A 145 -1.13 -9.59 16.59
N PHE A 146 -1.18 -8.27 16.40
CA PHE A 146 -2.18 -7.62 15.53
C PHE A 146 -2.05 -8.11 14.08
N GLY A 147 -0.84 -8.10 13.51
CA GLY A 147 -0.61 -8.61 12.15
C GLY A 147 -1.01 -10.06 11.96
N ASP A 148 -0.75 -10.92 12.96
CA ASP A 148 -1.19 -12.33 12.96
C ASP A 148 -2.71 -12.46 13.00
N ALA A 149 -3.39 -11.60 13.76
CA ALA A 149 -4.86 -11.57 13.77
C ALA A 149 -5.42 -11.15 12.40
N VAL A 150 -4.82 -10.14 11.78
CA VAL A 150 -5.20 -9.68 10.42
C VAL A 150 -4.93 -10.76 9.38
N ARG A 151 -3.78 -11.44 9.42
CA ARG A 151 -3.47 -12.57 8.54
C ARG A 151 -4.49 -13.70 8.67
N ARG A 152 -4.86 -14.08 9.89
CA ARG A 152 -5.92 -15.09 10.11
C ARG A 152 -7.25 -14.64 9.52
N ARG A 153 -7.65 -13.39 9.76
CA ARG A 153 -8.88 -12.80 9.22
C ARG A 153 -8.87 -12.81 7.68
N PHE A 154 -7.75 -12.45 7.06
CA PHE A 154 -7.56 -12.49 5.61
C PHE A 154 -7.76 -13.90 5.04
N ASN A 155 -7.15 -14.93 5.64
CA ASN A 155 -7.31 -16.31 5.17
C ASN A 155 -8.74 -16.82 5.37
N THR A 156 -9.41 -16.47 6.47
CA THR A 156 -10.82 -16.79 6.69
C THR A 156 -11.74 -16.09 5.68
N TRP A 157 -11.45 -14.83 5.33
CA TRP A 157 -12.16 -14.13 4.25
C TRP A 157 -11.95 -14.84 2.89
N TRP A 158 -10.74 -15.31 2.59
CA TRP A 158 -10.47 -16.00 1.34
C TRP A 158 -11.30 -17.29 1.18
N GLU A 159 -11.54 -18.05 2.25
CA GLU A 159 -12.38 -19.26 2.20
C GLU A 159 -13.79 -19.00 1.66
N ARG A 160 -14.34 -17.80 1.89
CA ARG A 160 -15.66 -17.40 1.36
C ARG A 160 -15.58 -16.70 -0.01
N ALA A 161 -14.49 -15.99 -0.28
CA ALA A 161 -14.33 -15.16 -1.47
C ALA A 161 -13.68 -15.90 -2.66
N ALA A 162 -13.13 -17.10 -2.46
CA ALA A 162 -12.31 -17.79 -3.47
C ALA A 162 -13.02 -18.03 -4.81
N ASP A 163 -14.34 -18.20 -4.79
CA ASP A 163 -15.17 -18.45 -5.99
C ASP A 163 -15.82 -17.17 -6.56
N GLU A 164 -15.49 -15.99 -6.02
CA GLU A 164 -16.02 -14.72 -6.49
C GLU A 164 -15.39 -14.26 -7.82
N ASP A 165 -16.12 -13.40 -8.53
CA ASP A 165 -15.70 -12.81 -9.80
C ASP A 165 -14.90 -11.52 -9.55
N PHE A 166 -13.60 -11.67 -9.33
CA PHE A 166 -12.66 -10.56 -9.13
C PHE A 166 -12.37 -9.74 -10.40
N ALA A 167 -12.95 -10.08 -11.56
CA ALA A 167 -12.80 -9.30 -12.78
C ALA A 167 -13.86 -8.19 -12.92
N ARG A 168 -14.86 -8.16 -12.04
CA ARG A 168 -15.89 -7.12 -12.07
C ARG A 168 -15.36 -5.79 -11.54
N PRO A 169 -15.71 -4.66 -12.19
CA PRO A 169 -15.47 -3.35 -11.59
C PRO A 169 -16.23 -3.24 -10.26
N VAL A 170 -15.57 -2.67 -9.26
CA VAL A 170 -16.16 -2.30 -7.95
C VAL A 170 -16.89 -0.96 -8.07
#